data_AF-A0A6A1V2I7-F1
#
_entry.id   AF-A0A6A1V2I7-F1
#
_cell.length_a   1.000
_cell.length_b   1.000
_cell.length_c   1.000
_cell.angle_alpha   90.00
_cell.angle_beta   90.00
_cell.angle_gamma   90.00
#
_symmetry.space_group_name_H-M   'P 1'
#
loop_
_entity.id
_entity.type
_entity.pdbx_description
1 polymer ?
#
loop_
_entity_poly.entity_id
_entity_poly.type
_entity_poly.pdbx_seq_one_letter_code
_entity_poly.pdbx_strand_id
1 'polypeptide(L)'
;MASGSANRTIMILMFALLALGASSVHDKGRTRYEVIDDAKTQLEAACPVVVSCADILALAARDSVVVTNGPNWQVPTGRRDGRISVAPDVANLPGFTESVHSLKLKFAAKGLNAQDLVTLVGHGHSIRT
;
A
#
# COMPACT_ATOMS: atom_id res chain seq x y z
N MET A 1 16.54 5.71 -23.39
CA MET A 1 15.21 5.83 -24.02
C MET A 1 14.33 4.74 -23.40
N ALA A 2 13.35 4.97 -22.53
CA ALA A 2 12.73 6.17 -21.96
C ALA A 2 12.48 5.96 -20.44
N SER A 3 12.24 7.07 -19.72
CA SER A 3 11.72 7.13 -18.33
C SER A 3 12.71 7.16 -17.16
N GLY A 4 13.78 7.95 -17.26
CA GLY A 4 14.60 8.36 -16.10
C GLY A 4 14.19 9.69 -15.46
N SER A 5 13.37 10.49 -16.15
CA SER A 5 13.01 11.87 -15.74
C SER A 5 11.57 11.96 -15.21
N ALA A 6 10.60 11.33 -15.87
CA ALA A 6 9.20 11.32 -15.42
C ALA A 6 9.02 10.63 -14.06
N ASN A 7 9.82 9.60 -13.77
CA ASN A 7 9.74 8.85 -12.51
C ASN A 7 10.23 9.67 -11.30
N ARG A 8 11.15 10.63 -11.52
CA ARG A 8 11.61 11.56 -10.47
C ARG A 8 10.59 12.65 -10.19
N THR A 9 9.97 13.20 -11.24
CA THR A 9 8.92 14.22 -11.08
C THR A 9 7.66 13.65 -10.42
N ILE A 10 7.26 12.42 -10.75
CA ILE A 10 6.11 11.74 -10.12
C ILE A 10 6.39 11.40 -8.65
N MET A 11 7.58 10.92 -8.30
CA MET A 11 7.95 10.72 -6.88
C MET A 11 8.00 12.03 -6.10
N ILE A 12 8.51 13.12 -6.71
CA ILE A 12 8.52 14.44 -6.08
C ILE A 12 7.09 14.96 -5.89
N LEU A 13 6.17 14.72 -6.85
CA LEU A 13 4.76 15.07 -6.70
C LEU A 13 4.05 14.22 -5.64
N MET A 14 4.38 12.93 -5.50
CA MET A 14 3.77 12.10 -4.45
C MET A 14 4.28 12.50 -3.06
N PHE A 15 5.57 12.79 -2.92
CA PHE A 15 6.13 13.37 -1.70
C PHE A 15 5.58 14.78 -1.43
N ALA A 16 5.37 15.60 -2.46
CA ALA A 16 4.79 16.93 -2.31
C ALA A 16 3.28 16.86 -1.97
N LEU A 17 2.49 15.95 -2.53
CA LEU A 17 1.08 15.78 -2.17
C LEU A 17 0.93 15.18 -0.76
N LEU A 18 1.78 14.22 -0.38
CA LEU A 18 1.81 13.70 0.99
C LEU A 18 2.31 14.74 2.00
N ALA A 19 3.26 15.60 1.63
CA ALA A 19 3.81 16.63 2.52
C ALA A 19 3.04 17.96 2.53
N LEU A 20 2.23 18.25 1.50
CA LEU A 20 1.43 19.49 1.41
C LEU A 20 -0.07 19.28 1.69
N GLY A 21 -0.57 18.04 1.68
CA GLY A 21 -2.01 17.75 1.80
C GLY A 21 -2.43 16.85 2.97
N ALA A 22 -1.55 16.00 3.49
CA ALA A 22 -1.87 15.16 4.65
C ALA A 22 -1.38 15.82 5.94
N SER A 23 -2.05 16.92 6.33
CA SER A 23 -2.02 17.37 7.71
C SER A 23 -2.51 16.22 8.60
N SER A 24 -1.54 15.49 9.16
CA SER A 24 -1.62 14.41 10.14
C SER A 24 -2.37 13.13 9.71
N VAL A 25 -1.68 12.00 9.85
CA VAL A 25 -2.25 10.64 9.97
C VAL A 25 -3.17 10.50 11.21
N HIS A 26 -3.45 11.60 11.92
CA HIS A 26 -4.10 11.62 13.21
C HIS A 26 -5.11 12.75 13.44
N ASP A 27 -5.73 13.32 12.39
CA ASP A 27 -6.77 14.34 12.59
C ASP A 27 -8.02 14.16 11.70
N LYS A 28 -9.18 14.27 12.39
CA LYS A 28 -10.55 14.49 11.87
C LYS A 28 -11.30 13.34 11.19
N GLY A 29 -11.71 12.30 11.94
CA GLY A 29 -12.91 11.49 11.63
C GLY A 29 -13.00 10.79 10.26
N ARG A 30 -11.94 10.81 9.45
CA ARG A 30 -11.92 10.28 8.10
C ARG A 30 -11.65 8.78 8.09
N THR A 31 -12.33 8.06 7.21
CA THR A 31 -12.07 6.64 7.00
C THR A 31 -10.80 6.43 6.17
N ARG A 32 -10.14 5.27 6.33
CA ARG A 32 -8.97 4.88 5.51
C ARG A 32 -9.22 4.93 3.99
N TYR A 33 -10.48 4.78 3.56
CA TYR A 33 -10.86 4.85 2.15
C TYR A 33 -10.90 6.30 1.66
N GLU A 34 -11.42 7.22 2.46
CA GLU A 34 -11.46 8.65 2.13
C GLU A 34 -10.07 9.25 1.95
N VAL A 35 -9.08 8.77 2.70
CA VAL A 35 -7.66 9.17 2.52
C VAL A 35 -7.14 8.76 1.14
N ILE A 36 -7.53 7.58 0.64
CA ILE A 36 -7.13 7.09 -0.68
C ILE A 36 -7.88 7.83 -1.79
N ASP A 37 -9.16 8.12 -1.59
CA ASP A 37 -9.98 8.88 -2.55
C ASP A 37 -9.46 10.30 -2.73
N ASP A 38 -9.12 10.99 -1.63
CA ASP A 38 -8.52 12.34 -1.67
C ASP A 38 -7.17 12.33 -2.41
N ALA A 39 -6.30 11.36 -2.09
CA ALA A 39 -5.03 11.21 -2.81
C ALA A 39 -5.24 10.98 -4.31
N LYS A 40 -6.23 10.16 -4.69
CA LYS A 40 -6.59 9.92 -6.09
C LYS A 40 -7.11 11.19 -6.77
N THR A 41 -7.97 11.96 -6.12
CA THR A 41 -8.50 13.23 -6.67
C THR A 41 -7.37 14.22 -6.96
N GLN A 42 -6.44 14.39 -6.03
CA GLN A 42 -5.31 15.30 -6.22
C GLN A 42 -4.36 14.83 -7.33
N LEU A 43 -4.12 13.51 -7.43
CA LEU A 43 -3.32 12.93 -8.51
C LEU A 43 -3.99 13.06 -9.88
N GLU A 44 -5.31 12.91 -9.98
CA GLU A 44 -6.04 13.12 -11.24
C GLU A 44 -6.03 14.59 -11.67
N ALA A 45 -6.02 15.54 -10.72
CA ALA A 45 -5.88 16.97 -11.03
C ALA A 45 -4.49 17.31 -11.60
N ALA A 46 -3.44 16.62 -11.14
CA ALA A 46 -2.07 16.86 -11.60
C ALA A 46 -1.68 16.03 -12.84
N CYS A 47 -2.13 14.78 -12.91
CA CYS A 47 -1.81 13.81 -13.95
C CYS A 47 -3.01 12.87 -14.24
N PRO A 48 -3.94 13.29 -15.13
CA PRO A 48 -5.16 12.54 -15.42
C PRO A 48 -4.88 11.14 -15.98
N VAL A 49 -5.54 10.13 -15.41
CA VAL A 49 -5.55 8.73 -15.89
C VAL A 49 -4.17 8.07 -15.92
N VAL A 50 -3.19 8.59 -15.16
CA VAL A 50 -1.82 8.04 -15.13
C VAL A 50 -1.61 7.05 -13.98
N VAL A 51 -2.04 7.40 -12.77
CA VAL A 51 -1.72 6.63 -11.55
C VAL A 51 -2.91 5.76 -11.15
N SER A 52 -2.71 4.45 -11.03
CA SER A 52 -3.77 3.53 -10.58
C SER A 52 -4.00 3.58 -9.08
N CYS A 53 -5.22 3.28 -8.63
CA CYS A 53 -5.52 3.14 -7.20
C CYS A 53 -4.71 2.00 -6.55
N ALA A 54 -4.43 0.94 -7.30
CA ALA A 54 -3.56 -0.15 -6.86
C ALA A 54 -2.12 0.31 -6.56
N ASP A 55 -1.55 1.21 -7.36
CA ASP A 55 -0.22 1.78 -7.09
C ASP A 55 -0.25 2.79 -5.93
N ILE A 56 -1.32 3.58 -5.79
CA ILE A 56 -1.54 4.47 -4.65
C ILE A 56 -1.50 3.67 -3.34
N LEU A 57 -2.21 2.54 -3.26
CA LEU A 57 -2.21 1.68 -2.08
C LEU A 57 -0.82 1.13 -1.75
N ALA A 58 -0.08 0.67 -2.78
CA ALA A 58 1.26 0.10 -2.57
C ALA A 58 2.27 1.15 -2.10
N LEU A 59 2.21 2.36 -2.65
CA LEU A 59 3.09 3.46 -2.26
C LEU A 59 2.71 4.01 -0.89
N ALA A 60 1.41 4.19 -0.59
CA ALA A 60 0.93 4.63 0.71
C ALA A 60 1.33 3.66 1.84
N ALA A 61 1.30 2.35 1.58
CA ALA A 61 1.78 1.35 2.53
C ALA A 61 3.28 1.51 2.84
N ARG A 62 4.12 1.72 1.82
CA ARG A 62 5.55 1.99 2.00
C ARG A 62 5.78 3.29 2.76
N ASP A 63 5.09 4.36 2.38
CA ASP A 63 5.25 5.67 3.00
C ASP A 63 4.83 5.65 4.48
N SER A 64 3.79 4.87 4.83
CA SER A 64 3.39 4.64 6.22
C SER A 64 4.48 3.98 7.06
N VAL A 65 5.21 3.01 6.48
CA VAL A 65 6.35 2.37 7.14
C VAL A 65 7.52 3.33 7.30
N VAL A 66 7.80 4.17 6.30
CA VAL A 66 8.87 5.18 6.38
C VAL A 66 8.58 6.24 7.45
N VAL A 67 7.33 6.73 7.52
CA VAL A 67 6.89 7.72 8.53
C VAL A 67 6.99 7.15 9.96
N THR A 68 6.88 5.83 10.12
CA THR A 68 7.04 5.13 11.40
C THR A 68 8.47 4.67 11.67
N ASN A 69 9.46 5.29 11.01
CA ASN A 69 10.89 4.98 11.11
C ASN A 69 11.28 3.55 10.68
N GLY A 70 10.43 2.90 9.87
CA GLY A 70 10.76 1.63 9.23
C GLY A 70 11.67 1.80 8.01
N PRO A 71 12.06 0.68 7.36
CA PRO A 71 12.93 0.71 6.20
C PRO A 71 12.26 1.40 5.01
N ASN A 72 13.07 2.02 4.15
CA ASN A 72 12.62 2.49 2.84
C ASN A 72 13.00 1.47 1.76
N TRP A 73 12.08 1.18 0.86
CA TRP A 73 12.33 0.35 -0.31
C TRP A 73 11.69 0.94 -1.56
N GLN A 74 12.18 0.55 -2.73
CA GLN A 74 11.58 0.91 -4.01
C GLN A 74 10.33 0.06 -4.23
N VAL A 75 9.20 0.71 -4.51
CA VAL A 75 7.95 0.04 -4.84
C VAL A 75 7.83 -0.07 -6.36
N PRO A 76 7.78 -1.29 -6.93
CA PRO A 76 7.47 -1.46 -8.36
C PRO A 76 6.09 -0.88 -8.66
N THR A 77 5.97 -0.06 -9.71
CA THR A 77 4.70 0.54 -10.18
C THR A 77 4.26 -0.07 -11.51
N GLY A 78 3.04 0.28 -11.96
CA GLY A 78 2.41 -0.24 -13.17
C GLY A 78 1.25 -1.21 -12.89
N ARG A 79 0.76 -1.29 -11.65
CA ARG A 79 -0.45 -2.07 -11.35
C ARG A 79 -1.65 -1.42 -12.04
N ARG A 80 -2.64 -2.24 -12.41
CA ARG A 80 -3.91 -1.77 -12.99
C ARG A 80 -5.05 -2.07 -12.04
N ASP A 81 -6.04 -1.19 -12.04
CA ASP A 81 -7.20 -1.34 -11.15
C ASP A 81 -8.11 -2.49 -11.60
N GLY A 82 -8.44 -3.36 -10.64
CA GLY A 82 -9.41 -4.43 -10.84
C GLY A 82 -10.81 -3.85 -10.97
N ARG A 83 -11.61 -4.38 -11.92
CA ARG A 83 -13.02 -3.97 -12.13
C ARG A 83 -14.04 -4.86 -11.42
N ILE A 84 -13.56 -5.91 -10.76
CA ILE A 84 -14.38 -6.93 -10.12
C ILE A 84 -13.84 -7.16 -8.71
N SER A 85 -14.74 -7.13 -7.72
CA SER A 85 -14.47 -7.55 -6.36
C SER A 85 -15.13 -8.90 -6.10
N VAL A 86 -14.40 -9.84 -5.50
CA VAL A 86 -14.88 -11.20 -5.22
C VAL A 86 -14.96 -11.38 -3.70
N ALA A 87 -16.15 -11.22 -3.12
CA ALA A 87 -16.33 -11.30 -1.67
C ALA A 87 -15.89 -12.64 -1.03
N PRO A 88 -16.11 -13.81 -1.67
CA PRO A 88 -15.62 -15.08 -1.14
C PRO A 88 -14.10 -15.16 -0.95
N ASP A 89 -13.31 -14.38 -1.69
CA ASP A 89 -11.84 -14.40 -1.59
C ASP A 89 -11.33 -13.92 -0.23
N VAL A 90 -12.17 -13.23 0.55
CA VAL A 90 -11.85 -12.82 1.93
C VAL A 90 -11.56 -14.03 2.83
N ALA A 91 -12.14 -15.20 2.55
CA ALA A 91 -11.85 -16.43 3.28
C ALA A 91 -10.38 -16.89 3.14
N ASN A 92 -9.69 -16.45 2.09
CA ASN A 92 -8.27 -16.75 1.86
C ASN A 92 -7.32 -15.83 2.63
N LEU A 93 -7.84 -14.79 3.30
CA LEU A 93 -7.01 -13.93 4.15
C LEU A 93 -6.63 -14.67 5.44
N PRO A 94 -5.40 -14.46 5.96
CA PRO A 94 -4.98 -15.05 7.22
C PRO A 94 -5.82 -14.49 8.38
N GLY A 95 -6.41 -15.39 9.17
CA GLY A 95 -7.18 -15.03 10.36
C GLY A 95 -6.31 -14.92 11.61
N PHE A 96 -6.72 -14.11 12.58
CA PHE A 96 -5.96 -13.92 13.83
C PHE A 96 -5.99 -15.15 14.77
N THR A 97 -6.93 -16.07 14.58
CA THR A 97 -7.08 -17.31 15.35
C THR A 97 -6.52 -18.55 14.65
N GLU A 98 -5.93 -18.39 13.46
CA GLU A 98 -5.48 -19.53 12.66
C GLU A 98 -4.16 -20.12 13.15
N SER A 99 -4.01 -21.44 13.01
CA SER A 99 -2.77 -22.12 13.34
C SER A 99 -1.63 -21.70 12.39
N VAL A 100 -0.38 -21.76 12.88
CA VAL A 100 0.81 -21.49 12.04
C VAL A 100 0.86 -22.41 10.81
N HIS A 101 0.38 -23.65 10.92
CA HIS A 101 0.30 -24.57 9.78
C HIS A 101 -0.65 -24.03 8.70
N SER A 102 -1.85 -23.59 9.08
CA SER A 102 -2.82 -22.99 8.17
C SER A 102 -2.28 -21.70 7.53
N LEU A 103 -1.60 -20.85 8.30
CA LEU A 103 -0.98 -19.63 7.79
C LEU A 103 0.10 -19.94 6.74
N LYS A 104 0.95 -20.95 6.97
CA LYS A 104 1.95 -21.39 5.98
C LYS A 104 1.32 -21.80 4.66
N LEU A 105 0.19 -22.53 4.69
CA LEU A 105 -0.52 -22.95 3.47
C LEU A 105 -1.08 -21.74 2.71
N LYS A 106 -1.69 -20.78 3.41
CA LYS A 106 -2.23 -19.55 2.79
C LYS A 106 -1.14 -18.69 2.15
N PHE A 107 0.01 -18.56 2.81
CA PHE A 107 1.15 -17.82 2.26
C PHE A 107 1.77 -18.54 1.06
N ALA A 108 1.92 -19.86 1.13
CA ALA A 108 2.40 -20.67 0.01
C ALA A 108 1.48 -20.56 -1.22
N ALA A 109 0.16 -20.48 -1.03
CA ALA A 109 -0.80 -20.23 -2.11
C ALA A 109 -0.62 -18.85 -2.79
N LYS A 110 0.10 -17.92 -2.16
CA LYS A 110 0.51 -16.62 -2.73
C LYS A 110 1.96 -16.59 -3.19
N GLY A 111 2.64 -17.74 -3.22
CA GLY A 111 4.05 -17.86 -3.59
C GLY A 111 5.02 -17.37 -2.53
N LEU A 112 4.57 -17.24 -1.27
CA LEU A 112 5.38 -16.79 -0.14
C LEU A 112 5.82 -17.97 0.74
N ASN A 113 7.04 -17.91 1.25
CA ASN A 113 7.61 -18.96 2.07
C ASN A 113 7.43 -18.68 3.59
N ALA A 114 7.95 -19.58 4.44
CA ALA A 114 7.85 -19.43 5.89
C ALA A 114 8.61 -18.22 6.44
N GLN A 115 9.70 -17.80 5.80
CA GLN A 115 10.44 -16.60 6.17
C GLN A 115 9.60 -15.35 5.86
N ASP A 116 8.91 -15.32 4.73
CA ASP A 116 8.02 -14.23 4.36
C ASP A 116 6.85 -14.11 5.35
N LEU A 117 6.28 -15.23 5.79
CA LEU A 117 5.25 -15.25 6.83
C LEU A 117 5.73 -14.57 8.12
N VAL A 118 6.88 -14.99 8.65
CA VAL A 118 7.44 -14.43 9.88
C VAL A 118 7.74 -12.94 9.72
N THR A 119 8.32 -12.57 8.58
CA THR A 119 8.70 -11.19 8.29
C THR A 119 7.47 -10.29 8.20
N LEU A 120 6.45 -10.69 7.43
CA LEU A 120 5.25 -9.89 7.19
C LEU A 120 4.36 -9.78 8.44
N VAL A 121 4.17 -10.88 9.19
CA VAL A 121 3.37 -10.84 10.42
C VAL A 121 4.11 -10.10 11.54
N GLY A 122 5.42 -10.32 11.68
CA GLY A 122 6.23 -9.67 12.71
C GLY A 122 6.29 -8.16 12.53
N HIS A 123 6.68 -7.69 11.33
CA HIS A 123 6.77 -6.25 11.07
C HIS A 123 5.40 -5.59 10.92
N GLY A 124 4.45 -6.24 10.25
CA GLY A 124 3.12 -5.67 10.00
C GLY A 124 2.32 -5.37 11.27
N HIS A 125 2.61 -6.07 12.36
CA HIS A 125 1.96 -5.85 13.66
C HIS A 125 2.80 -5.03 14.65
N SER A 126 3.98 -4.51 14.26
CA SER A 126 4.89 -3.80 15.18
C SER A 126 4.56 -2.31 15.39
N ILE A 127 3.77 -1.70 14.51
CA ILE A 127 3.49 -0.25 14.51
C ILE A 127 2.37 0.13 15.51
N ARG A 128 1.50 -0.83 15.88
CA ARG A 128 0.38 -0.62 16.80
C ARG A 128 0.25 -1.78 17.78
N THR A 129 1.31 -1.99 18.55
CA THR A 129 1.36 -2.81 19.77
C THR A 129 1.90 -1.97 20.91
#